data_AF-A0A0N0M2G6-F1
#
_entry.id   AF-A0A0N0M2G6-F1
#
_cell.length_a   1.000
_cell.length_b   1.000
_cell.length_c   1.000
_cell.angle_alpha   90.00
_cell.angle_beta   90.00
_cell.angle_gamma   90.00
#
_symmetry.space_group_name_H-M   'P 1'
#
loop_
_entity.id
_entity.type
_entity.pdbx_description
1 polymer ?
#
loop_
_entity_poly.entity_id
_entity_poly.type
_entity_poly.pdbx_seq_one_letter_code
_entity_poly.pdbx_strand_id
1 'polypeptide(L)' 'MVERIERLEEEEKGLKDDKRDVYSEAKAVGYDAKIIRKIIRIRKMKPDDRREEEMLLDTYKCALGID' A
#
# COMPACT_ATOMS: atom_id res chain seq x y z
N MET A 1 7.18 5.94 -32.22
CA MET A 1 7.57 5.17 -31.02
C MET A 1 7.66 6.07 -29.79
N VAL A 2 8.33 7.22 -29.89
CA VAL A 2 8.44 8.23 -28.80
C VAL A 2 7.07 8.77 -28.35
N GLU A 3 6.23 9.28 -29.27
CA GLU A 3 4.88 9.80 -28.93
C GLU A 3 3.97 8.77 -28.24
N ARG A 4 4.19 7.46 -28.47
CA ARG A 4 3.43 6.40 -27.79
C ARG A 4 3.90 6.23 -26.35
N ILE A 5 5.18 6.44 -26.08
CA ILE A 5 5.75 6.40 -24.72
C ILE A 5 5.30 7.64 -23.95
N GLU A 6 5.37 8.84 -24.53
CA GLU A 6 4.93 10.08 -23.87
C GLU A 6 3.46 10.04 -23.45
N ARG A 7 2.59 9.49 -24.30
CA ARG A 7 1.18 9.28 -23.94
C ARG A 7 1.01 8.32 -22.76
N LEU A 8 1.78 7.22 -22.73
CA LEU A 8 1.75 6.27 -21.61
C LEU A 8 2.26 6.91 -20.31
N GLU A 9 3.25 7.79 -20.40
CA GLU A 9 3.76 8.54 -19.24
C GLU A 9 2.73 9.55 -18.71
N GLU A 10 2.01 10.24 -19.60
CA GLU A 10 0.89 11.11 -19.20
C GLU A 10 -0.24 10.32 -18.54
N GLU A 11 -0.62 9.16 -19.09
CA GLU A 11 -1.62 8.27 -18.49
C GLU A 11 -1.17 7.77 -17.10
N GLU A 12 0.09 7.36 -16.96
CA GLU A 12 0.64 6.93 -15.67
C GLU A 12 0.64 8.07 -14.65
N LYS A 13 0.95 9.30 -15.09
CA LYS A 13 0.89 10.49 -14.24
C LYS A 13 -0.53 10.78 -13.77
N GLY A 14 -1.52 10.73 -14.67
CA GLY A 14 -2.93 10.88 -14.33
C GLY A 14 -3.37 9.86 -13.27
N LEU A 15 -3.06 8.58 -13.47
CA LEU A 15 -3.36 7.53 -12.50
C LEU A 15 -2.68 7.73 -11.14
N LYS A 16 -1.46 8.27 -11.12
CA LYS A 16 -0.76 8.61 -9.88
C LYS A 16 -1.43 9.76 -9.14
N ASP A 17 -1.88 10.79 -9.87
CA ASP A 17 -2.57 11.94 -9.31
C ASP A 17 -3.94 11.53 -8.75
N ASP A 18 -4.75 10.78 -9.49
CA ASP A 18 -6.04 10.24 -9.03
C ASP A 18 -5.87 9.43 -7.73
N LYS A 19 -4.84 8.58 -7.68
CA LYS A 19 -4.54 7.78 -6.50
C LYS A 19 -4.17 8.65 -5.29
N ARG A 20 -3.45 9.76 -5.50
CA ARG A 20 -3.12 10.72 -4.43
C ARG A 20 -4.38 11.41 -3.90
N ASP A 21 -5.31 11.74 -4.78
CA ASP A 21 -6.54 12.40 -4.41
C ASP A 21 -7.42 11.49 -3.57
N VAL A 22 -7.55 10.21 -3.92
CA VAL A 22 -8.25 9.20 -3.09
C VAL A 22 -7.64 9.07 -1.69
N TYR A 23 -6.32 9.10 -1.55
CA TYR A 23 -5.68 9.11 -0.23
C TYR A 23 -5.96 10.40 0.55
N SER A 24 -6.10 11.52 -0.15
CA SER A 24 -6.37 12.83 0.45
C SER A 24 -7.82 12.92 0.93
N GLU A 25 -8.76 12.41 0.14
CA GLU A 25 -10.16 12.23 0.53
C GLU A 25 -10.29 11.32 1.75
N ALA A 26 -9.63 10.16 1.74
CA ALA A 26 -9.65 9.26 2.88
C ALA A 26 -9.12 9.95 4.16
N LYS A 27 -8.08 10.78 4.03
CA LYS A 27 -7.57 11.60 5.14
C LYS A 27 -8.58 12.63 5.61
N ALA A 28 -9.31 13.29 4.70
CA ALA A 28 -10.36 14.24 5.05
C ALA A 28 -11.53 13.59 5.80
N VAL A 29 -11.84 12.33 5.50
CA VAL A 29 -12.84 11.51 6.22
C VAL A 29 -12.34 11.05 7.60
N GLY A 30 -11.03 11.21 7.89
CA GLY A 30 -10.44 10.87 9.18
C GLY A 30 -9.64 9.56 9.19
N TYR A 31 -9.42 8.93 8.04
CA TYR A 31 -8.55 7.75 7.97
C TYR A 31 -7.07 8.13 7.98
N ASP A 32 -6.25 7.28 8.61
CA ASP A 32 -4.80 7.39 8.53
C ASP A 32 -4.27 6.85 7.19
N ALA A 33 -3.67 7.72 6.38
CA ALA A 33 -3.14 7.37 5.07
C ALA A 33 -2.00 6.32 5.13
N LYS A 34 -1.20 6.26 6.20
CA LYS A 34 -0.16 5.23 6.37
C LYS A 34 -0.80 3.86 6.62
N ILE A 35 -1.84 3.81 7.45
CA ILE A 35 -2.57 2.57 7.75
C ILE A 35 -3.27 2.04 6.50
N ILE A 36 -3.93 2.90 5.72
CA ILE A 36 -4.55 2.49 4.45
C ILE A 36 -3.52 1.89 3.49
N ARG A 37 -2.35 2.52 3.34
CA ARG A 37 -1.26 1.96 2.50
C ARG A 37 -0.81 0.59 3.00
N LYS A 38 -0.70 0.39 4.31
CA LYS A 38 -0.37 -0.90 4.91
C LYS A 38 -1.43 -1.95 4.58
N ILE A 39 -2.72 -1.61 4.72
CA ILE A 39 -3.84 -2.51 4.37
C ILE A 39 -3.80 -2.88 2.88
N ILE A 40 -3.58 -1.92 1.99
CA ILE A 40 -3.48 -2.19 0.54
C ILE A 40 -2.32 -3.14 0.25
N ARG A 41 -1.17 -2.97 0.91
CA ARG A 41 -0.04 -3.90 0.78
C ARG A 41 -0.43 -5.31 1.24
N ILE A 42 -1.01 -5.44 2.44
CA ILE A 42 -1.44 -6.73 2.99
C ILE A 42 -2.46 -7.41 2.06
N ARG A 43 -3.41 -6.65 1.50
CA ARG A 43 -4.43 -7.16 0.56
C ARG A 43 -3.84 -7.63 -0.77
N LYS A 44 -2.68 -7.10 -1.18
CA LYS A 44 -1.97 -7.53 -2.39
C LYS A 44 -1.12 -8.79 -2.17
N MET A 45 -0.77 -9.11 -0.93
CA MET A 45 0.01 -10.30 -0.61
C MET A 45 -0.83 -11.56 -0.70
N LYS A 46 -0.19 -12.68 -1.06
CA LYS A 46 -0.86 -13.98 -1.05
C LYS A 46 -1.22 -14.37 0.38
N PRO A 47 -2.31 -15.14 0.58
CA PRO A 47 -2.73 -15.57 1.92
C PRO A 47 -1.66 -16.35 2.69
N ASP A 48 -0.80 -17.09 1.99
CA ASP A 48 0.26 -17.90 2.60
C ASP A 48 1.43 -17.00 3.04
N ASP A 49 1.94 -16.15 2.14
CA ASP A 49 2.97 -15.17 2.44
C ASP A 49 2.60 -14.27 3.64
N ARG A 50 1.32 -13.86 3.73
CA ARG A 50 0.81 -13.08 4.86
C ARG A 50 0.87 -13.85 6.18
N ARG A 51 0.45 -15.12 6.17
CA ARG A 51 0.46 -15.97 7.35
C ARG A 51 1.88 -16.26 7.83
N GLU A 52 2.81 -16.47 6.91
CA GLU A 52 4.22 -16.66 7.21
C GLU A 52 4.82 -15.38 7.83
N GLU A 53 4.57 -14.21 7.23
CA GLU A 53 5.03 -12.93 7.77
C GLU A 53 4.46 -12.66 9.17
N GLU A 54 3.16 -12.93 9.39
CA GLU A 54 2.52 -12.77 10.71
C GLU A 54 3.13 -13.70 11.76
N MET A 55 3.34 -14.99 11.44
CA MET A 55 3.99 -15.93 12.36
C MET A 55 5.42 -15.50 12.74
N LEU A 56 6.20 -15.03 11.78
CA LEU A 56 7.55 -14.51 12.03
C LEU A 56 7.50 -13.25 12.89
N LEU A 57 6.59 -12.33 12.59
CA LEU A 57 6.42 -11.09 13.35
C LEU A 57 6.08 -11.39 14.81
N ASP A 58 5.14 -12.30 15.05
CA ASP A 58 4.72 -12.68 16.41
C ASP A 58 5.84 -13.40 17.17
N THR A 59 6.64 -14.23 16.49
CA THR A 59 7.84 -14.85 17.08
C THR A 59 8.84 -13.79 17.54
N TYR A 60 9.12 -12.79 16.70
CA TYR A 60 10.03 -11.70 17.05
C TYR A 60 9.49 -10.80 18.16
N LYS A 61 8.20 -10.49 18.13
CA LYS A 61 7.52 -9.73 19.20
C LYS A 61 7.65 -10.41 20.55
N CYS A 62 7.35 -11.71 20.61
CA CYS A 62 7.51 -12.52 21.81
C CYS A 62 8.96 -12.53 22.30
N ALA A 63 9.93 -12.72 21.40
CA ALA A 63 11.35 -12.69 21.75
C ALA A 63 11.83 -11.32 22.29
N LEU A 64 11.20 -10.23 21.85
CA LEU A 64 11.52 -8.87 22.27
C LEU A 64 10.65 -8.36 23.43
N GLY A 65 9.69 -9.16 23.92
CA GLY A 65 8.75 -8.77 24.98
C GLY A 65 7.81 -7.63 24.59
N ILE A 66 7.48 -7.51 23.30
CA ILE A 66 6.53 -6.51 22.77
C ILE A 66 5.22 -7.23 22.46
N ASP A 67 4.24 -7.12 23.36
CA ASP A 67 2.86 -7.60 23.11
C ASP A 67 1.99 -6.49 22.48
#